data_AF-A0A399HZT0-F1
#
_entry.id   AF-A0A399HZT0-F1
#
_cell.length_a   1.000
_cell.length_b   1.000
_cell.length_c   1.000
_cell.angle_alpha   90.00
_cell.angle_beta   90.00
_cell.angle_gamma   90.00
#
_symmetry.space_group_name_H-M   'P 1'
#
loop_
_entity.id
_entity.type
_entity.pdbx_description
1 polymer ?
#
loop_
_entity_poly.entity_id
_entity_poly.type
_entity_poly.pdbx_seq_one_letter_code
_entity_poly.pdbx_strand_id
1 'polypeptide(L)'
;MDSILSLLPKIYNPVDYDAFSVIQTIFWFIAAAISFYFSFKIARLWTSISVGFFLIFWSQAYMLNPYAHSYNKMAAIHYVIGAIAILVISHGFQEYYIFTRTLEITGRKYLVYLTTIGVIAVASVLITINPKPTLQVLRNYKIMENSIWFFLAMLNIFMVWKIFNELRDSFVAKGVLCFAIVFFFIVLWKGSELYLQIYQWDKDWMDIIDFSGEATDAAKYATRINVAQIINRYSALMSGISVAGAFSYLFKLLR
;
A
#
# COMPACT_ATOMS: atom_id res chain seq x y z
N MET A 1 -10.75 18.90 -35.63
CA MET A 1 -9.90 18.72 -34.44
C MET A 1 -10.71 17.88 -33.47
N ASP A 2 -10.56 16.56 -33.54
CA ASP A 2 -11.17 15.68 -32.56
C ASP A 2 -10.51 15.96 -31.22
N SER A 3 -11.34 16.38 -30.27
CA SER A 3 -10.92 16.72 -28.91
C SER A 3 -10.15 15.54 -28.31
N ILE A 4 -9.02 15.81 -27.65
CA ILE A 4 -8.27 14.83 -26.84
C ILE A 4 -9.19 14.10 -25.84
N LEU A 5 -10.32 14.70 -25.47
CA LEU A 5 -11.36 14.09 -24.63
C LEU A 5 -12.07 12.90 -25.30
N SER A 6 -12.04 12.75 -26.63
CA SER A 6 -12.60 11.59 -27.35
C SER A 6 -11.72 10.34 -27.30
N LEU A 7 -10.43 10.52 -27.00
CA LEU A 7 -9.48 9.43 -26.69
C LEU A 7 -9.59 8.97 -25.24
N LEU A 8 -10.20 9.77 -24.37
CA LEU A 8 -10.50 9.35 -23.01
C LEU A 8 -11.70 8.39 -23.05
N PRO A 9 -11.63 7.28 -22.29
CA PRO A 9 -12.72 6.33 -22.23
C PRO A 9 -13.97 7.04 -21.71
N LYS A 10 -15.13 6.70 -22.25
CA LYS A 10 -16.39 7.24 -21.76
C LYS A 10 -16.59 6.78 -20.31
N ILE A 11 -17.02 7.71 -19.45
CA ILE A 11 -17.42 7.39 -18.08
C ILE A 11 -18.75 6.65 -18.18
N TYR A 12 -18.73 5.34 -17.92
CA TYR A 12 -19.95 4.52 -17.96
C TYR A 12 -20.65 4.43 -16.61
N ASN A 13 -19.95 4.73 -15.50
CA ASN A 13 -20.49 4.65 -14.14
C ASN A 13 -20.32 5.99 -13.40
N PRO A 14 -21.31 6.44 -12.61
CA PRO A 14 -21.16 7.59 -11.74
C PRO A 14 -20.02 7.35 -10.73
N VAL A 15 -19.26 8.42 -10.47
CA VAL A 15 -18.08 8.38 -9.60
C VAL A 15 -18.51 8.70 -8.19
N ASP A 16 -18.83 7.67 -7.41
CA ASP A 16 -19.13 7.83 -6.00
C ASP A 16 -17.84 7.81 -5.19
N TYR A 17 -17.33 9.00 -4.85
CA TYR A 17 -16.18 9.13 -3.97
C TYR A 17 -16.56 8.80 -2.53
N ASP A 18 -16.10 7.65 -2.04
CA ASP A 18 -16.20 7.32 -0.62
C ASP A 18 -15.27 8.23 0.20
N ALA A 19 -15.85 8.98 1.13
CA ALA A 19 -15.13 9.94 1.96
C ALA A 19 -13.98 9.29 2.75
N PHE A 20 -14.13 8.02 3.17
CA PHE A 20 -13.06 7.30 3.87
C PHE A 20 -11.83 7.12 2.98
N SER A 21 -12.04 6.66 1.75
CA SER A 21 -10.97 6.43 0.77
C SER A 21 -10.24 7.74 0.41
N VAL A 22 -10.98 8.85 0.27
CA VAL A 22 -10.40 10.17 0.02
C VAL A 22 -9.54 10.64 1.19
N ILE A 23 -10.10 10.59 2.42
CA ILE A 23 -9.38 11.00 3.64
C ILE A 23 -8.13 10.15 3.84
N GLN A 24 -8.24 8.83 3.66
CA GLN A 24 -7.11 7.91 3.77
C GLN A 24 -6.00 8.30 2.77
N THR A 25 -6.36 8.58 1.52
CA THR A 25 -5.40 8.99 0.48
C THR A 25 -4.69 10.30 0.81
N ILE A 26 -5.40 11.28 1.40
CA ILE A 26 -4.80 12.53 1.87
C ILE A 26 -3.73 12.25 2.95
N PHE A 27 -4.00 11.36 3.90
CA PHE A 27 -3.01 11.01 4.90
C PHE A 27 -1.79 10.30 4.30
N TRP A 28 -1.98 9.41 3.32
CA TRP A 28 -0.86 8.81 2.57
C TRP A 28 -0.05 9.87 1.81
N PHE A 29 -0.71 10.88 1.23
CA PHE A 29 -0.04 12.00 0.59
C PHE A 29 0.82 12.79 1.57
N ILE A 30 0.29 13.12 2.75
CA ILE A 30 1.05 13.81 3.81
C ILE A 30 2.27 12.99 4.22
N ALA A 31 2.09 11.70 4.46
CA ALA A 31 3.20 10.78 4.77
C ALA A 31 4.25 10.75 3.66
N ALA A 32 3.84 10.64 2.40
CA ALA A 32 4.75 10.67 1.25
C ALA A 32 5.53 11.99 1.18
N ALA A 33 4.86 13.14 1.33
CA ALA A 33 5.50 14.45 1.28
C ALA A 33 6.55 14.63 2.39
N ILE A 34 6.20 14.31 3.63
CA ILE A 34 7.13 14.41 4.78
C ILE A 34 8.29 13.41 4.62
N SER A 35 8.00 12.18 4.20
CA SER A 35 9.04 11.17 3.98
C SER A 35 10.05 11.61 2.91
N PHE A 36 9.60 12.22 1.81
CA PHE A 36 10.51 12.73 0.78
C PHE A 36 11.36 13.89 1.29
N TYR A 37 10.77 14.81 2.06
CA TYR A 37 11.52 15.89 2.69
C TYR A 37 12.73 15.35 3.48
N PHE A 38 12.54 14.26 4.22
CA PHE A 38 13.63 13.58 4.94
C PHE A 38 14.66 12.92 4.03
N SER A 39 14.20 12.21 2.99
CA SER A 39 15.11 11.58 2.01
C SER A 39 16.02 12.59 1.32
N PHE A 40 15.50 13.78 0.99
CA PHE A 40 16.30 14.83 0.35
C PHE A 40 17.36 15.42 1.30
N LYS A 41 16.97 15.79 2.53
CA LYS A 41 17.82 16.60 3.42
C LYS A 41 18.72 15.80 4.37
N ILE A 42 18.27 14.66 4.90
CA ILE A 42 18.83 14.12 6.15
C ILE A 42 19.68 12.86 5.93
N ALA A 43 19.27 11.88 5.13
CA ALA A 43 20.13 10.71 4.85
C ALA A 43 19.63 9.82 3.71
N ARG A 44 20.55 9.09 3.07
CA ARG A 44 20.26 7.97 2.16
C ARG A 44 19.40 6.88 2.81
N LEU A 45 19.49 6.74 4.13
CA LEU A 45 18.80 5.72 4.91
C LEU A 45 17.27 5.76 4.76
N TRP A 46 16.71 6.95 4.56
CA TRP A 46 15.28 7.14 4.42
C TRP A 46 14.78 6.95 3.00
N THR A 47 15.67 6.85 2.00
CA THR A 47 15.27 6.85 0.59
C THR A 47 14.35 5.68 0.24
N SER A 48 14.67 4.47 0.67
CA SER A 48 13.82 3.28 0.48
C SER A 48 12.44 3.49 1.14
N ILE A 49 12.43 3.90 2.40
CA ILE A 49 11.20 4.15 3.17
C ILE A 49 10.32 5.18 2.44
N SER A 50 10.88 6.32 2.02
CA SER A 50 10.14 7.40 1.36
C SER A 50 9.60 7.00 -0.02
N VAL A 51 10.42 6.31 -0.83
CA VAL A 51 9.98 5.79 -2.13
C VAL A 51 8.80 4.83 -1.95
N GLY A 52 8.91 3.92 -0.98
CA GLY A 52 7.84 2.97 -0.70
C GLY A 52 6.53 3.65 -0.27
N PHE A 53 6.57 4.60 0.67
CA PHE A 53 5.36 5.35 1.07
C PHE A 53 4.75 6.18 -0.06
N PHE A 54 5.58 6.73 -0.95
CA PHE A 54 5.10 7.38 -2.16
C PHE A 54 4.39 6.42 -3.11
N LEU A 55 4.93 5.21 -3.31
CA LEU A 55 4.28 4.20 -4.14
C LEU A 55 2.93 3.75 -3.55
N ILE A 56 2.79 3.72 -2.22
CA ILE A 56 1.48 3.51 -1.59
C ILE A 56 0.53 4.63 -1.98
N PHE A 57 0.93 5.89 -1.76
CA PHE A 57 0.11 7.04 -2.13
C PHE A 57 -0.30 6.97 -3.60
N TRP A 58 0.64 6.68 -4.49
CA TRP A 58 0.39 6.55 -5.92
C TRP A 58 -0.64 5.45 -6.23
N SER A 59 -0.52 4.29 -5.57
CA SER A 59 -1.47 3.19 -5.73
C SER A 59 -2.88 3.53 -5.20
N GLN A 60 -2.96 4.13 -4.01
CA GLN A 60 -4.24 4.53 -3.40
C GLN A 60 -4.91 5.67 -4.17
N ALA A 61 -4.15 6.66 -4.63
CA ALA A 61 -4.67 7.75 -5.44
C ALA A 61 -5.25 7.26 -6.76
N TYR A 62 -4.67 6.22 -7.36
CA TYR A 62 -5.26 5.59 -8.55
C TYR A 62 -6.57 4.88 -8.25
N MET A 63 -6.76 4.28 -7.06
CA MET A 63 -8.05 3.69 -6.70
C MET A 63 -9.17 4.72 -6.54
N LEU A 64 -8.84 6.01 -6.34
CA LEU A 64 -9.82 7.10 -6.43
C LEU A 64 -10.21 7.45 -7.87
N ASN A 65 -9.44 6.99 -8.86
CA ASN A 65 -9.71 7.28 -10.25
C ASN A 65 -10.97 6.50 -10.69
N PRO A 66 -12.03 7.16 -11.16
CA PRO A 66 -13.22 6.47 -11.67
C PRO A 66 -12.96 5.51 -12.83
N TYR A 67 -11.89 5.73 -13.58
CA TYR A 67 -11.48 4.83 -14.67
C TYR A 67 -10.68 3.62 -14.19
N ALA A 68 -10.36 3.52 -12.90
CA ALA A 68 -9.53 2.45 -12.37
C ALA A 68 -10.09 1.05 -12.63
N HIS A 69 -11.42 0.92 -12.53
CA HIS A 69 -12.15 -0.34 -12.75
C HIS A 69 -12.40 -0.65 -14.24
N SER A 70 -12.27 0.34 -15.12
CA SER A 70 -12.46 0.16 -16.57
C SER A 70 -11.21 -0.42 -17.26
N TYR A 71 -10.04 -0.27 -16.64
CA TYR A 71 -8.75 -0.66 -17.20
C TYR A 71 -8.07 -1.78 -16.41
N ASN A 72 -8.45 -3.03 -16.67
CA ASN A 72 -7.92 -4.20 -15.96
C ASN A 72 -6.39 -4.31 -15.99
N LYS A 73 -5.74 -3.92 -17.10
CA LYS A 73 -4.27 -3.90 -17.20
C LYS A 73 -3.66 -2.89 -16.24
N MET A 74 -4.25 -1.69 -16.17
CA MET A 74 -3.75 -0.63 -15.30
C MET A 74 -4.02 -0.94 -13.82
N ALA A 75 -5.20 -1.50 -13.51
CA ALA A 75 -5.50 -1.99 -12.17
C ALA A 75 -4.50 -3.06 -11.70
N ALA A 76 -4.17 -4.04 -12.56
CA ALA A 76 -3.15 -5.04 -12.26
C ALA A 76 -1.77 -4.41 -12.00
N ILE A 77 -1.36 -3.43 -12.81
CA ILE A 77 -0.10 -2.69 -12.58
C ILE A 77 -0.11 -2.01 -11.22
N HIS A 78 -1.22 -1.40 -10.80
CA HIS A 78 -1.32 -0.73 -9.51
C HIS A 78 -1.28 -1.68 -8.31
N TYR A 79 -1.85 -2.88 -8.41
CA TYR A 79 -1.67 -3.92 -7.39
C TYR A 79 -0.20 -4.37 -7.27
N VAL A 80 0.51 -4.48 -8.40
CA VAL A 80 1.95 -4.77 -8.39
C VAL A 80 2.76 -3.61 -7.80
N ILE A 81 2.44 -2.36 -8.13
CA ILE A 81 3.06 -1.18 -7.50
C ILE A 81 2.83 -1.21 -5.99
N GLY A 82 1.62 -1.57 -5.55
CA GLY A 82 1.31 -1.75 -4.14
C GLY A 82 2.18 -2.82 -3.47
N ALA A 83 2.36 -3.97 -4.10
CA ALA A 83 3.26 -5.02 -3.59
C ALA A 83 4.73 -4.58 -3.53
N ILE A 84 5.21 -3.87 -4.56
CA ILE A 84 6.57 -3.29 -4.58
C ILE A 84 6.74 -2.26 -3.46
N ALA A 85 5.72 -1.45 -3.18
CA ALA A 85 5.77 -0.42 -2.15
C ALA A 85 6.16 -1.01 -0.78
N ILE A 86 5.48 -2.06 -0.32
CA ILE A 86 5.80 -2.69 0.98
C ILE A 86 7.13 -3.42 0.97
N LEU A 87 7.55 -4.01 -0.15
CA LEU A 87 8.88 -4.61 -0.28
C LEU A 87 9.98 -3.55 -0.08
N VAL A 88 9.84 -2.40 -0.73
CA VAL A 88 10.79 -1.29 -0.64
C VAL A 88 10.78 -0.65 0.76
N ILE A 89 9.61 -0.55 1.42
CA ILE A 89 9.51 -0.11 2.82
C ILE A 89 10.24 -1.09 3.75
N SER A 90 9.98 -2.39 3.59
CA SER A 90 10.57 -3.43 4.45
C SER A 90 12.08 -3.45 4.31
N HIS A 91 12.59 -3.34 3.07
CA HIS A 91 14.01 -3.16 2.81
C HIS A 91 14.56 -1.91 3.52
N GLY A 92 13.85 -0.78 3.47
CA GLY A 92 14.25 0.44 4.17
C GLY A 92 14.35 0.28 5.69
N PHE A 93 13.40 -0.41 6.33
CA PHE A 93 13.49 -0.71 7.77
C PHE A 93 14.62 -1.69 8.09
N GLN A 94 14.90 -2.66 7.22
CA GLN A 94 16.05 -3.54 7.37
C GLN A 94 17.38 -2.80 7.27
N GLU A 95 17.53 -1.91 6.28
CA GLU A 95 18.69 -1.02 6.15
C GLU A 95 18.84 -0.14 7.39
N TYR A 96 17.73 0.39 7.92
CA TYR A 96 17.77 1.18 9.14
C TYR A 96 18.29 0.38 10.32
N TYR A 97 17.82 -0.85 10.53
CA TYR A 97 18.31 -1.71 11.58
C TYR A 97 19.81 -2.04 11.46
N ILE A 98 20.29 -2.31 10.25
CA ILE A 98 21.72 -2.56 10.01
C ILE A 98 22.53 -1.31 10.33
N PHE A 99 22.06 -0.14 9.88
CA PHE A 99 22.69 1.13 10.17
C PHE A 99 22.77 1.41 11.67
N THR A 100 21.71 1.14 12.45
CA THR A 100 21.75 1.36 13.90
C THR A 100 22.79 0.51 14.62
N ARG A 101 23.21 -0.61 14.03
CA ARG A 101 24.23 -1.52 14.60
C ARG A 101 25.64 -1.29 14.08
N THR A 102 25.78 -0.82 12.85
CA THR A 102 27.08 -0.73 12.16
C THR A 102 27.54 0.71 11.95
N LEU A 103 26.62 1.69 11.99
CA LEU A 103 26.81 3.07 11.56
C LEU A 103 27.23 3.21 10.08
N GLU A 104 27.17 2.12 9.31
CA GLU A 104 27.54 2.11 7.90
C GLU A 104 26.32 2.33 7.02
N ILE A 105 26.45 3.27 6.09
CA ILE A 105 25.44 3.55 5.08
C ILE A 105 25.86 2.82 3.79
N THR A 106 25.26 1.67 3.53
CA THR A 106 25.63 0.78 2.42
C THR A 106 24.89 1.08 1.12
N GLY A 107 25.48 1.81 0.18
CA GLY A 107 24.93 1.97 -1.18
C GLY A 107 24.48 3.39 -1.51
N ARG A 108 23.97 3.59 -2.73
CA ARG A 108 23.73 4.93 -3.31
C ARG A 108 22.25 5.20 -3.54
N LYS A 109 21.78 6.41 -3.23
CA LYS A 109 20.36 6.82 -3.39
C LYS A 109 19.80 6.52 -4.78
N TYR A 110 20.58 6.84 -5.82
CA TYR A 110 20.15 6.64 -7.21
C TYR A 110 19.87 5.16 -7.54
N LEU A 111 20.58 4.21 -6.92
CA LEU A 111 20.34 2.79 -7.16
C LEU A 111 18.98 2.36 -6.64
N VAL A 112 18.54 2.88 -5.49
CA VAL A 112 17.19 2.61 -4.96
C VAL A 112 16.13 3.11 -5.94
N TYR A 113 16.28 4.33 -6.46
CA TYR A 113 15.35 4.89 -7.46
C TYR A 113 15.36 4.07 -8.76
N LEU A 114 16.54 3.80 -9.33
CA LEU A 114 16.67 3.06 -10.59
C LEU A 114 16.15 1.63 -10.49
N THR A 115 16.48 0.91 -9.41
CA THR A 115 16.00 -0.46 -9.20
C THR A 115 14.48 -0.47 -9.04
N THR A 116 13.92 0.47 -8.27
CA THR A 116 12.46 0.55 -8.09
C THR A 116 11.75 0.84 -9.41
N ILE A 117 12.22 1.84 -10.17
CA ILE A 117 11.67 2.18 -11.49
C ILE A 117 11.83 1.01 -12.46
N GLY A 118 13.00 0.36 -12.46
CA GLY A 118 13.29 -0.79 -13.32
C GLY A 118 12.35 -1.96 -13.05
N VAL A 119 12.10 -2.30 -11.78
CA VAL A 119 11.17 -3.38 -11.41
C VAL A 119 9.73 -3.02 -11.80
N ILE A 120 9.29 -1.78 -11.57
CA ILE A 120 7.96 -1.31 -12.01
C ILE A 120 7.83 -1.37 -13.52
N ALA A 121 8.86 -0.95 -14.27
CA ALA A 121 8.86 -0.98 -15.72
C ALA A 121 8.79 -2.41 -16.26
N VAL A 122 9.63 -3.32 -15.76
CA VAL A 122 9.61 -4.74 -16.15
C VAL A 122 8.25 -5.37 -15.84
N ALA A 123 7.71 -5.16 -14.63
CA ALA A 123 6.39 -5.67 -14.28
C ALA A 123 5.28 -5.12 -15.19
N SER A 124 5.33 -3.82 -15.52
CA SER A 124 4.37 -3.17 -16.41
C SER A 124 4.44 -3.70 -17.84
N VAL A 125 5.65 -3.97 -18.34
CA VAL A 125 5.86 -4.60 -19.67
C VAL A 125 5.28 -6.01 -19.69
N LEU A 126 5.54 -6.82 -18.65
CA LEU A 126 5.00 -8.18 -18.56
C LEU A 126 3.47 -8.19 -18.54
N ILE A 127 2.83 -7.28 -17.79
CA ILE A 127 1.36 -7.17 -17.77
C ILE A 127 0.80 -6.68 -19.10
N THR A 128 1.48 -5.75 -19.78
CA THR A 128 0.98 -5.16 -21.02
C THR A 128 1.11 -6.09 -22.23
N ILE A 129 2.16 -6.92 -22.30
CA ILE A 129 2.34 -7.93 -23.37
C ILE A 129 1.31 -9.05 -23.25
N ASN A 130 0.91 -9.42 -22.02
CA ASN A 130 -0.07 -10.46 -21.80
C ASN A 130 -1.50 -10.05 -22.25
N PRO A 131 -2.38 -11.04 -22.49
CA PRO A 131 -3.80 -10.80 -22.75
C PRO A 131 -4.45 -9.96 -21.64
N LYS A 132 -5.54 -9.26 -21.98
CA LYS A 132 -6.28 -8.45 -20.99
C LYS A 132 -6.68 -9.33 -19.78
N PRO A 133 -6.30 -8.96 -18.55
CA PRO A 133 -6.67 -9.73 -17.36
C PRO A 133 -8.20 -9.84 -17.22
N THR A 134 -8.69 -11.05 -16.95
CA THR A 134 -10.09 -11.27 -16.54
C THR A 134 -10.31 -10.75 -15.12
N LEU A 135 -11.57 -10.64 -14.67
CA LEU A 135 -11.88 -10.23 -13.29
C LEU A 135 -11.28 -11.18 -12.26
N GLN A 136 -11.27 -12.48 -12.54
CA GLN A 136 -10.64 -13.48 -11.68
C GLN A 136 -9.13 -13.31 -11.58
N VAL A 137 -8.46 -13.03 -12.70
CA VAL A 137 -7.02 -12.73 -12.69
C VAL A 137 -6.73 -11.45 -11.91
N LEU A 138 -7.57 -10.42 -12.06
CA LEU A 138 -7.42 -9.16 -11.33
C LEU A 138 -7.59 -9.35 -9.81
N ARG A 139 -8.58 -10.15 -9.40
CA ARG A 139 -8.78 -10.57 -8.01
C ARG A 139 -7.56 -11.32 -7.47
N ASN A 140 -6.94 -12.19 -8.26
CA ASN A 140 -5.70 -12.89 -7.86
C ASN A 140 -4.54 -11.91 -7.64
N TYR A 141 -4.36 -10.90 -8.49
CA TYR A 141 -3.36 -9.84 -8.25
C TYR A 141 -3.59 -9.13 -6.91
N LYS A 142 -4.85 -8.78 -6.60
CA LYS A 142 -5.22 -8.15 -5.33
C LYS A 142 -4.96 -9.06 -4.12
N ILE A 143 -5.27 -10.36 -4.23
CA ILE A 143 -4.97 -11.36 -3.18
C ILE A 143 -3.47 -11.47 -2.95
N MET A 144 -2.67 -11.54 -4.02
CA MET A 144 -1.22 -11.59 -3.94
C MET A 144 -0.65 -10.35 -3.27
N GLU A 145 -1.11 -9.16 -3.67
CA GLU A 145 -0.73 -7.91 -3.02
C GLU A 145 -1.06 -7.96 -1.53
N ASN A 146 -2.31 -8.21 -1.16
CA ASN A 146 -2.73 -8.20 0.23
C ASN A 146 -1.96 -9.23 1.08
N SER A 147 -1.65 -10.39 0.51
CA SER A 147 -0.84 -11.43 1.17
C SER A 147 0.56 -10.91 1.49
N ILE A 148 1.24 -10.33 0.50
CA ILE A 148 2.59 -9.75 0.68
C ILE A 148 2.55 -8.66 1.75
N TRP A 149 1.55 -7.77 1.69
CA TRP A 149 1.37 -6.72 2.70
C TRP A 149 1.15 -7.28 4.10
N PHE A 150 0.28 -8.27 4.26
CA PHE A 150 -0.02 -8.87 5.56
C PHE A 150 1.24 -9.46 6.20
N PHE A 151 1.99 -10.28 5.46
CA PHE A 151 3.21 -10.91 5.97
C PHE A 151 4.32 -9.89 6.25
N LEU A 152 4.59 -8.98 5.32
CA LEU A 152 5.66 -8.00 5.50
C LEU A 152 5.32 -6.96 6.58
N ALA A 153 4.05 -6.59 6.76
CA ALA A 153 3.66 -5.73 7.86
C ALA A 153 3.92 -6.40 9.22
N MET A 154 3.62 -7.69 9.38
CA MET A 154 3.99 -8.43 10.60
C MET A 154 5.51 -8.44 10.81
N LEU A 155 6.31 -8.74 9.78
CA LEU A 155 7.76 -8.71 9.88
C LEU A 155 8.29 -7.31 10.24
N ASN A 156 7.70 -6.26 9.67
CA ASN A 156 8.10 -4.89 9.95
C ASN A 156 7.78 -4.46 11.39
N ILE A 157 6.72 -4.98 12.02
CA ILE A 157 6.50 -4.77 13.46
C ILE A 157 7.71 -5.27 14.27
N PHE A 158 8.19 -6.48 13.97
CA PHE A 158 9.37 -7.04 14.63
C PHE A 158 10.65 -6.23 14.31
N MET A 159 10.81 -5.76 13.07
CA MET A 159 11.96 -4.94 12.70
C MET A 159 11.95 -3.58 13.40
N VAL A 160 10.80 -2.90 13.47
CA VAL A 160 10.63 -1.66 14.23
C VAL A 160 10.97 -1.87 15.70
N TRP A 161 10.50 -2.98 16.29
CA TRP A 161 10.84 -3.33 17.68
C TRP A 161 12.34 -3.51 17.89
N LYS A 162 13.03 -4.19 16.97
CA LYS A 162 14.50 -4.33 17.03
C LYS A 162 15.20 -2.98 16.94
N ILE A 163 14.83 -2.12 15.98
CA ILE A 163 15.39 -0.77 15.83
C ILE A 163 15.17 0.05 17.10
N PHE A 164 13.97 -0.01 17.69
CA PHE A 164 13.67 0.68 18.94
C PHE A 164 14.61 0.27 20.08
N ASN A 165 14.90 -1.03 20.22
CA ASN A 165 15.80 -1.52 21.27
C ASN A 165 17.25 -1.07 21.06
N GLU A 166 17.72 -0.98 19.82
CA GLU A 166 19.07 -0.45 19.51
C GLU A 166 19.17 1.07 19.74
N LEU A 167 18.07 1.80 19.55
CA LEU A 167 18.03 3.25 19.67
C LEU A 167 17.48 3.77 21.00
N ARG A 168 17.31 2.93 22.02
CA ARG A 168 16.45 3.21 23.18
C ARG A 168 16.70 4.55 23.89
N ASP A 169 17.94 5.03 23.86
CA ASP A 169 18.37 6.28 24.50
C ASP A 169 18.22 7.53 23.60
N SER A 170 17.79 7.35 22.34
CA SER A 170 17.58 8.42 21.38
C SER A 170 16.15 8.96 21.40
N PHE A 171 15.99 10.28 21.28
CA PHE A 171 14.69 10.93 21.08
C PHE A 171 13.93 10.39 19.86
N VAL A 172 14.66 9.90 18.84
CA VAL A 172 14.09 9.36 17.59
C VAL A 172 13.41 8.00 17.80
N ALA A 173 13.83 7.22 18.81
CA ALA A 173 13.32 5.86 19.03
C ALA A 173 11.81 5.81 19.23
N LYS A 174 11.24 6.78 19.94
CA LYS A 174 9.79 6.89 20.14
C LYS A 174 9.05 7.10 18.82
N GLY A 175 9.62 7.88 17.90
CA GLY A 175 9.04 8.10 16.57
C GLY A 175 9.13 6.88 15.67
N VAL A 176 10.21 6.08 15.81
CA VAL A 176 10.31 4.79 15.13
C VAL A 176 9.27 3.81 15.66
N LEU A 177 9.05 3.76 16.97
CA LEU A 177 8.04 2.88 17.59
C LEU A 177 6.62 3.18 17.09
N CYS A 178 6.31 4.43 16.73
CA CYS A 178 5.01 4.77 16.12
C CYS A 178 4.74 3.98 14.84
N PHE A 179 5.76 3.58 14.08
CA PHE A 179 5.56 2.74 12.89
C PHE A 179 5.09 1.32 13.23
N ALA A 180 5.33 0.81 14.44
CA ALA A 180 4.75 -0.48 14.85
C ALA A 180 3.22 -0.40 14.90
N ILE A 181 2.67 0.72 15.35
CA ILE A 181 1.22 0.99 15.36
C ILE A 181 0.69 1.08 13.91
N VAL A 182 1.43 1.72 13.01
CA VAL A 182 1.09 1.79 11.58
C VAL A 182 0.98 0.39 10.98
N PHE A 183 2.02 -0.43 11.16
CA PHE A 183 2.03 -1.78 10.63
C PHE A 183 0.97 -2.68 11.28
N PHE A 184 0.67 -2.48 12.57
CA PHE A 184 -0.44 -3.18 13.22
C PHE A 184 -1.79 -2.88 12.54
N PHE A 185 -2.10 -1.62 12.25
CA PHE A 185 -3.33 -1.29 11.52
C PHE A 185 -3.31 -1.83 10.08
N ILE A 186 -2.16 -1.86 9.42
CA ILE A 186 -2.02 -2.48 8.09
C ILE A 186 -2.29 -4.00 8.15
N VAL A 187 -1.82 -4.69 9.20
CA VAL A 187 -2.11 -6.12 9.41
C VAL A 187 -3.62 -6.35 9.54
N LEU A 188 -4.33 -5.53 10.32
CA LEU A 188 -5.79 -5.62 10.44
C LEU A 188 -6.50 -5.32 9.11
N TRP A 189 -6.04 -4.32 8.37
CA TRP A 189 -6.61 -3.93 7.09
C TRP A 189 -6.47 -5.03 6.05
N LYS A 190 -5.22 -5.43 5.78
CA LYS A 190 -4.90 -6.39 4.73
C LYS A 190 -5.31 -7.81 5.15
N GLY A 191 -5.25 -8.13 6.45
CA GLY A 191 -5.71 -9.40 6.98
C GLY A 191 -7.24 -9.58 6.89
N SER A 192 -8.02 -8.54 7.17
CA SER A 192 -9.49 -8.61 7.01
C SER A 192 -9.92 -8.69 5.54
N GLU A 193 -9.21 -8.01 4.63
CA GLU A 193 -9.43 -8.17 3.18
C GLU A 193 -9.11 -9.60 2.72
N LEU A 194 -7.96 -10.14 3.13
CA LEU A 194 -7.59 -11.52 2.81
C LEU A 194 -8.59 -12.53 3.35
N TYR A 195 -9.10 -12.32 4.56
CA TYR A 195 -10.13 -13.16 5.12
C TYR A 195 -11.35 -13.23 4.20
N LEU A 196 -11.86 -12.07 3.76
CA LEU A 196 -12.98 -12.01 2.81
C LEU A 196 -12.62 -12.69 1.47
N GLN A 197 -11.40 -12.50 0.97
CA GLN A 197 -10.95 -13.09 -0.29
C GLN A 197 -10.75 -14.61 -0.23
N ILE A 198 -10.26 -15.16 0.88
CA ILE A 198 -10.07 -16.61 1.04
C ILE A 198 -11.42 -17.34 1.05
N TYR A 199 -12.41 -16.76 1.74
CA TYR A 199 -13.77 -17.31 1.80
C TYR A 199 -14.67 -16.87 0.64
N GLN A 200 -14.14 -16.15 -0.35
CA GLN A 200 -14.91 -15.68 -1.50
C GLN A 200 -16.14 -14.84 -1.09
N TRP A 201 -15.98 -14.03 -0.06
CA TRP A 201 -16.98 -13.08 0.45
C TRP A 201 -16.65 -11.61 0.10
N ASP A 202 -15.55 -11.39 -0.63
CA ASP A 202 -15.15 -10.08 -1.13
C ASP A 202 -16.03 -9.61 -2.29
N LYS A 203 -16.10 -8.29 -2.47
CA LYS A 203 -16.89 -7.68 -3.55
C LYS A 203 -16.48 -8.18 -4.94
N ASP A 204 -15.18 -8.35 -5.19
CA ASP A 204 -14.69 -8.78 -6.50
C ASP A 204 -15.20 -10.20 -6.84
N TRP A 205 -15.37 -11.08 -5.84
CA TRP A 205 -16.02 -12.37 -6.04
C TRP A 205 -17.53 -12.26 -6.28
N MET A 206 -18.22 -11.39 -5.53
CA MET A 206 -19.66 -11.14 -5.73
C MET A 206 -19.94 -10.64 -7.16
N ASP A 207 -19.11 -9.73 -7.66
CA ASP A 207 -19.21 -9.24 -9.03
C ASP A 207 -18.97 -10.39 -10.05
N ILE A 208 -18.06 -11.34 -9.76
CA ILE A 208 -17.80 -12.49 -10.64
C ILE A 208 -18.99 -13.45 -10.68
N ILE A 209 -19.59 -13.79 -9.53
CA ILE A 209 -20.71 -14.74 -9.47
C ILE A 209 -21.99 -14.17 -10.10
N ASP A 210 -22.18 -12.85 -10.05
CA ASP A 210 -23.29 -12.18 -10.74
C ASP A 210 -23.21 -12.39 -12.27
N PHE A 211 -21.99 -12.55 -12.81
CA PHE A 211 -21.79 -12.90 -14.22
C PHE A 211 -21.74 -14.40 -14.50
N SER A 212 -21.23 -15.23 -13.58
CA SER A 212 -21.03 -16.68 -13.80
C SER A 212 -22.20 -17.56 -13.36
N GLY A 213 -23.12 -17.04 -12.54
CA GLY A 213 -24.26 -17.77 -11.99
C GLY A 213 -23.89 -18.77 -10.87
N GLU A 214 -22.69 -18.65 -10.30
CA GLU A 214 -22.23 -19.50 -9.20
C GLU A 214 -22.92 -19.17 -7.88
N ALA A 215 -23.02 -20.15 -6.99
CA ALA A 215 -23.64 -19.98 -5.68
C ALA A 215 -22.63 -19.44 -4.63
N THR A 216 -23.12 -18.64 -3.70
CA THR A 216 -22.36 -18.17 -2.53
C THR A 216 -23.09 -18.51 -1.24
N ASP A 217 -22.34 -18.79 -0.18
CA ASP A 217 -22.86 -19.01 1.17
C ASP A 217 -22.86 -17.73 2.03
N ALA A 218 -22.57 -16.57 1.43
CA ALA A 218 -22.45 -15.28 2.13
C ALA A 218 -23.64 -14.96 3.05
N ALA A 219 -24.87 -15.30 2.62
CA ALA A 219 -26.08 -15.08 3.41
C ALA A 219 -26.06 -15.82 4.77
N LYS A 220 -25.41 -16.98 4.86
CA LYS A 220 -25.29 -17.76 6.10
C LYS A 220 -24.30 -17.15 7.09
N TYR A 221 -23.35 -16.35 6.61
CA TYR A 221 -22.24 -15.79 7.40
C TYR A 221 -22.22 -14.26 7.44
N ALA A 222 -23.38 -13.61 7.21
CA ALA A 222 -23.51 -12.16 7.12
C ALA A 222 -22.85 -11.40 8.29
N THR A 223 -22.98 -11.88 9.53
CA THR A 223 -22.34 -11.24 10.69
C THR A 223 -20.82 -11.23 10.59
N ARG A 224 -20.20 -12.33 10.14
CA ARG A 224 -18.74 -12.44 10.00
C ARG A 224 -18.23 -11.52 8.89
N ILE A 225 -18.96 -11.47 7.78
CA ILE A 225 -18.68 -10.60 6.64
C ILE A 225 -18.73 -9.14 7.08
N ASN A 226 -19.80 -8.72 7.76
CA ASN A 226 -19.96 -7.36 8.26
C ASN A 226 -18.83 -6.95 9.22
N VAL A 227 -18.45 -7.83 10.15
CA VAL A 227 -17.34 -7.57 11.07
C VAL A 227 -16.02 -7.40 10.31
N ALA A 228 -15.73 -8.28 9.34
CA ALA A 228 -14.51 -8.18 8.54
C ALA A 228 -14.50 -6.89 7.69
N GLN A 229 -15.62 -6.50 7.09
CA GLN A 229 -15.75 -5.25 6.34
C GLN A 229 -15.56 -4.01 7.22
N ILE A 230 -16.10 -4.02 8.44
CA ILE A 230 -15.90 -2.95 9.44
C ILE A 230 -14.41 -2.86 9.80
N ILE A 231 -13.78 -3.98 10.17
CA ILE A 231 -12.36 -4.01 10.51
C ILE A 231 -11.54 -3.47 9.34
N ASN A 232 -11.80 -3.92 8.11
CA ASN A 232 -11.14 -3.47 6.90
C ASN A 232 -11.20 -1.95 6.74
N ARG A 233 -12.42 -1.39 6.75
CA ARG A 233 -12.62 0.05 6.51
C ARG A 233 -11.95 0.92 7.56
N TYR A 234 -12.12 0.60 8.84
CA TYR A 234 -11.58 1.42 9.92
C TYR A 234 -10.06 1.27 10.04
N SER A 235 -9.53 0.05 9.91
CA SER A 235 -8.08 -0.15 9.96
C SER A 235 -7.35 0.45 8.76
N ALA A 236 -7.97 0.47 7.57
CA ALA A 236 -7.47 1.19 6.41
C ALA A 236 -7.28 2.68 6.73
N LEU A 237 -8.32 3.34 7.25
CA LEU A 237 -8.26 4.74 7.66
C LEU A 237 -7.24 4.98 8.77
N MET A 238 -7.24 4.14 9.81
CA MET A 238 -6.31 4.26 10.94
C MET A 238 -4.85 4.04 10.51
N SER A 239 -4.59 3.20 9.50
CA SER A 239 -3.24 3.05 8.93
C SER A 239 -2.76 4.35 8.28
N GLY A 240 -3.64 5.05 7.54
CA GLY A 240 -3.35 6.36 6.97
C GLY A 240 -3.08 7.42 8.05
N ILE A 241 -3.99 7.55 9.01
CA ILE A 241 -3.85 8.52 10.12
C ILE A 241 -2.55 8.29 10.90
N SER A 242 -2.30 7.03 11.29
CA SER A 242 -1.12 6.68 12.08
C SER A 242 0.19 6.92 11.34
N VAL A 243 0.26 6.65 10.02
CA VAL A 243 1.49 6.89 9.25
C VAL A 243 1.79 8.37 9.11
N ALA A 244 0.77 9.18 8.85
CA ALA A 244 0.92 10.62 8.78
C ALA A 244 1.33 11.19 10.15
N GLY A 245 0.74 10.68 11.23
CA GLY A 245 1.13 11.01 12.60
C GLY A 245 2.57 10.64 12.93
N ALA A 246 3.02 9.44 12.56
CA ALA A 246 4.39 8.97 12.78
C ALA A 246 5.41 9.87 12.06
N PHE A 247 5.18 10.16 10.78
CA PHE A 247 6.05 11.06 10.02
C PHE A 247 6.03 12.49 10.54
N SER A 248 4.86 13.02 10.91
CA SER A 248 4.73 14.37 11.47
C SER A 248 5.45 14.49 12.81
N TYR A 249 5.35 13.46 13.65
CA TYR A 249 6.06 13.39 14.92
C TYR A 249 7.58 13.36 14.72
N LEU A 250 8.07 12.52 13.81
CA LEU A 250 9.50 12.51 13.43
C LEU A 250 9.94 13.85 12.86
N PHE A 251 9.11 14.51 12.05
CA PHE A 251 9.42 15.81 11.46
C PHE A 251 9.63 16.88 12.53
N LYS A 252 8.81 16.85 13.57
CA LYS A 252 8.99 17.73 14.73
C LYS A 252 10.28 17.43 15.51
N LEU A 253 10.69 16.16 15.61
CA LEU A 253 11.89 15.78 16.37
C LEU A 253 13.21 16.06 15.64
N LEU A 254 13.20 16.03 14.31
CA LEU A 254 14.39 16.16 13.46
C LEU A 254 14.60 17.57 12.89
N ARG A 255 13.76 18.54 13.30
CA ARG A 255 13.87 19.95 12.96
C ARG A 255 14.27 20.75 14.19
#